data_AF-A0A197K5Q0-F1
#
_entry.id   AF-A0A197K5Q0-F1
#
_cell.length_a   1.000
_cell.length_b   1.000
_cell.length_c   1.000
_cell.angle_alpha   90.00
_cell.angle_beta   90.00
_cell.angle_gamma   90.00
#
_symmetry.space_group_name_H-M   'P 1'
#
loop_
_entity.id
_entity.type
_entity.pdbx_description
1 polymer ?
#
loop_
_entity_poly.entity_id
_entity_poly.type
_entity_poly.pdbx_seq_one_letter_code
_entity_poly.pdbx_strand_id
1 'polypeptide(L)'
;IVSGEANNLKVTFKNTGKTDLKVNLIIGTVAESDDYNNIIRNLTAYRYGTTLKADGTLILPYAIKMEHASREVGLTLMADLIDSNKNHFPVLVYNSTVNFTEPVQSWIDLQLIFLYVLIAGIFAAIGMFIKDAMAPETKKTVKKTPSMTPEEREAALEKMKVLDEDWIPEHHKKSPRVVKRRS
;
A
#
# COMPACT_ATOMS: atom_id res chain seq x y z
N ILE A 1 15.48 -15.92 15.24
CA ILE A 1 15.24 -14.51 14.84
C ILE A 1 14.48 -14.56 13.53
N VAL A 2 13.34 -13.88 13.43
CA VAL A 2 12.55 -13.85 12.20
C VAL A 2 13.13 -12.79 11.27
N SER A 3 13.52 -13.21 10.07
CA SER A 3 14.08 -12.34 9.04
C SER A 3 13.07 -11.27 8.61
N GLY A 4 13.53 -10.03 8.44
CA GLY A 4 12.69 -8.91 7.99
C GLY A 4 11.79 -8.30 9.06
N GLU A 5 11.57 -8.99 10.19
CA GLU A 5 10.75 -8.51 11.31
C GLU A 5 11.59 -7.81 12.40
N ALA A 6 10.91 -7.02 13.24
CA ALA A 6 11.52 -6.42 14.42
C ALA A 6 11.50 -7.44 15.58
N ASN A 7 12.67 -8.01 15.89
CA ASN A 7 12.84 -8.99 16.95
C ASN A 7 13.22 -8.27 18.25
N ASN A 8 12.27 -8.13 19.17
CA ASN A 8 12.46 -7.40 20.43
C ASN A 8 13.11 -8.28 21.51
N LEU A 9 14.25 -7.83 22.03
CA LEU A 9 15.00 -8.42 23.11
C LEU A 9 14.89 -7.57 24.37
N LYS A 10 14.93 -8.21 25.54
CA LYS A 10 15.01 -7.54 26.85
C LYS A 10 16.40 -7.79 27.43
N VAL A 11 17.23 -6.76 27.44
CA VAL A 11 18.58 -6.84 27.98
C VAL A 11 18.55 -6.47 29.45
N THR A 12 18.95 -7.38 30.33
CA THR A 12 18.97 -7.15 31.78
C THR A 12 20.40 -6.87 32.25
N PHE A 13 20.62 -5.72 32.84
CA PHE A 13 21.87 -5.32 33.47
C PHE A 13 21.73 -5.43 34.98
N LYS A 14 22.71 -6.04 35.63
CA LYS A 14 22.84 -6.07 37.09
C LYS A 14 24.17 -5.44 37.46
N ASN A 15 24.14 -4.35 38.21
CA ASN A 15 25.34 -3.72 38.74
C ASN A 15 25.57 -4.25 40.16
N THR A 16 26.68 -4.95 40.37
CA THR A 16 27.12 -5.42 41.69
C THR A 16 28.21 -4.53 42.30
N GLY A 17 28.44 -3.36 41.68
CA GLY A 17 29.38 -2.35 42.14
C GLY A 17 28.74 -1.37 43.12
N LYS A 18 29.60 -0.61 43.78
CA LYS A 18 29.22 0.40 44.80
C LYS A 18 28.89 1.77 44.22
N THR A 19 29.10 1.96 42.91
CA THR A 19 28.91 3.24 42.22
C THR A 19 27.87 3.08 41.12
N ASP A 20 27.12 4.14 40.88
CA ASP A 20 26.20 4.23 39.77
C ASP A 20 26.97 4.23 38.45
N LEU A 21 26.43 3.51 37.46
CA LEU A 21 26.92 3.48 36.10
C LEU A 21 25.83 4.01 35.17
N LYS A 22 26.19 4.41 33.96
CA LYS A 22 25.24 4.82 32.93
C LYS A 22 25.36 3.89 31.74
N VAL A 23 24.25 3.29 31.32
CA VAL A 23 24.20 2.54 30.05
C VAL A 23 24.10 3.56 28.93
N ASN A 24 25.20 3.76 28.18
CA ASN A 24 25.28 4.73 27.10
C ASN A 24 24.56 4.20 25.86
N LEU A 25 25.05 3.09 25.32
CA LEU A 25 24.47 2.45 24.15
C LEU A 25 24.58 0.92 24.20
N ILE A 26 23.73 0.26 23.43
CA ILE A 26 23.85 -1.16 23.08
C ILE A 26 24.01 -1.25 21.57
N ILE A 27 25.00 -2.01 21.12
CA ILE A 27 25.27 -2.31 19.71
C ILE A 27 25.36 -3.82 19.52
N GLY A 28 24.95 -4.28 18.35
CA GLY A 28 25.06 -5.68 17.99
C GLY A 28 25.85 -5.89 16.70
N THR A 29 26.38 -7.08 16.54
CA THR A 29 27.08 -7.53 15.34
C THR A 29 26.63 -8.95 15.01
N VAL A 30 26.40 -9.20 13.73
CA VAL A 30 26.12 -10.52 13.17
C VAL A 30 27.33 -10.95 12.35
N ALA A 31 27.84 -12.14 12.60
CA ALA A 31 29.02 -12.73 11.97
C ALA A 31 28.72 -14.17 11.52
N GLU A 32 29.65 -14.77 10.78
CA GLU A 32 29.56 -16.20 10.49
C GLU A 32 29.55 -17.04 11.77
N SER A 33 28.84 -18.16 11.76
CA SER A 33 28.65 -19.01 12.94
C SER A 33 29.91 -19.75 13.37
N ASP A 34 30.82 -20.02 12.42
CA ASP A 34 32.09 -20.71 12.63
C ASP A 34 33.24 -19.75 12.96
N ASP A 35 33.21 -18.52 12.43
CA ASP A 35 34.17 -17.47 12.71
C ASP A 35 33.51 -16.11 12.99
N TYR A 36 33.48 -15.73 14.27
CA TYR A 36 32.91 -14.47 14.75
C TYR A 36 33.69 -13.22 14.31
N ASN A 37 34.90 -13.39 13.74
CA ASN A 37 35.65 -12.28 13.14
C ASN A 37 35.18 -11.98 11.71
N ASN A 38 34.51 -12.92 11.06
CA ASN A 38 33.95 -12.72 9.74
C ASN A 38 32.58 -12.04 9.85
N ILE A 39 32.61 -10.71 9.98
CA ILE A 39 31.42 -9.89 10.21
C ILE A 39 30.56 -9.83 8.94
N ILE A 40 29.33 -10.31 9.04
CA ILE A 40 28.30 -10.18 8.01
C ILE A 40 27.72 -8.76 8.04
N ARG A 41 27.34 -8.29 9.23
CA ARG A 41 26.68 -6.98 9.40
C ARG A 41 26.73 -6.45 10.84
N ASN A 42 26.96 -5.15 10.97
CA ASN A 42 26.71 -4.43 12.22
C ASN A 42 25.23 -4.02 12.34
N LEU A 43 24.63 -4.31 13.50
CA LEU A 43 23.25 -3.98 13.84
C LEU A 43 23.14 -2.53 14.31
N THR A 44 21.91 -2.02 14.38
CA THR A 44 21.64 -0.65 14.83
C THR A 44 22.06 -0.47 16.30
N ALA A 45 22.78 0.61 16.58
CA ALA A 45 23.13 1.00 17.94
C ALA A 45 22.00 1.80 18.59
N TYR A 46 21.54 1.37 19.78
CA TYR A 46 20.50 2.06 20.55
C TYR A 46 21.14 2.81 21.71
N ARG A 47 20.90 4.12 21.80
CA ARG A 47 21.39 4.96 22.90
C ARG A 47 20.29 5.12 23.95
N TYR A 48 20.60 4.81 25.20
CA TYR A 48 19.63 4.90 26.31
C TYR A 48 19.97 6.04 27.26
N GLY A 49 21.26 6.25 27.52
CA GLY A 49 21.71 7.23 28.50
C GLY A 49 21.08 7.06 29.89
N THR A 50 20.71 5.84 30.27
CA THR A 50 19.96 5.54 31.49
C THR A 50 20.90 5.14 32.63
N THR A 51 20.61 5.62 33.84
CA THR A 51 21.41 5.30 35.03
C THR A 51 21.07 3.89 35.55
N LEU A 52 22.10 3.08 35.70
CA LEU A 52 22.12 1.80 36.38
C LEU A 52 22.69 2.01 37.79
N LYS A 53 21.81 2.05 38.79
CA LYS A 53 22.18 2.30 40.19
C LYS A 53 23.13 1.23 40.74
N ALA A 54 23.94 1.60 41.71
CA ALA A 54 24.72 0.67 42.54
C ALA A 54 23.80 -0.40 43.16
N ASP A 55 24.26 -1.65 43.16
CA ASP A 55 23.49 -2.86 43.56
C ASP A 55 22.11 -3.01 42.88
N GLY A 56 21.90 -2.29 41.77
CA GLY A 56 20.63 -2.19 41.06
C GLY A 56 20.53 -3.13 39.86
N THR A 57 19.30 -3.28 39.37
CA THR A 57 18.99 -3.98 38.12
C THR A 57 18.23 -3.04 37.18
N LEU A 58 18.56 -3.09 35.88
CA LEU A 58 17.93 -2.31 34.83
C LEU A 58 17.61 -3.22 33.64
N ILE A 59 16.43 -3.05 33.04
CA ILE A 59 16.04 -3.80 31.84
C ILE A 59 15.85 -2.79 30.70
N LEU A 60 16.55 -3.01 29.58
CA LEU A 60 16.48 -2.16 28.40
C LEU A 60 16.03 -2.96 27.17
N PRO A 61 15.10 -2.43 26.36
CA PRO A 61 14.63 -3.12 25.15
C PRO A 61 15.60 -2.87 24.00
N TYR A 62 16.03 -3.92 23.30
CA TYR A 62 16.85 -3.82 22.08
C TYR A 62 16.18 -4.59 20.94
N ALA A 63 16.02 -3.98 19.76
CA ALA A 63 15.35 -4.63 18.65
C ALA A 63 16.31 -4.91 17.50
N ILE A 64 16.33 -6.17 17.04
CA ILE A 64 17.08 -6.59 15.87
C ILE A 64 16.13 -6.55 14.68
N LYS A 65 16.44 -5.71 13.69
CA LYS A 65 15.73 -5.63 12.42
C LYS A 65 16.72 -5.82 11.28
N MET A 66 16.75 -7.04 10.75
CA MET A 66 17.65 -7.44 9.67
C MET A 66 16.97 -8.49 8.82
N GLU A 67 17.19 -8.39 7.51
CA GLU A 67 16.84 -9.43 6.56
C GLU A 67 18.07 -10.30 6.30
N HIS A 68 17.89 -11.60 6.39
CA HIS A 68 18.90 -12.62 6.18
C HIS A 68 18.27 -13.92 5.69
N ALA A 69 19.05 -14.73 4.97
CA ALA A 69 18.64 -16.08 4.60
C ALA A 69 18.46 -16.96 5.85
N SER A 70 17.63 -17.99 5.72
CA SER A 70 17.41 -18.95 6.81
C SER A 70 18.67 -19.79 7.05
N ARG A 71 19.49 -19.39 8.03
CA ARG A 71 20.70 -20.11 8.45
C ARG A 71 21.13 -19.71 9.86
N GLU A 72 22.10 -20.44 10.37
CA GLU A 72 22.78 -20.15 11.62
C GLU A 72 23.81 -19.02 11.42
N VAL A 73 23.87 -18.09 12.39
CA VAL A 73 24.82 -16.96 12.41
C VAL A 73 25.27 -16.66 13.83
N GLY A 74 26.48 -16.14 13.99
CA GLY A 74 26.97 -15.64 15.26
C GLY A 74 26.35 -14.29 15.60
N LEU A 75 25.76 -14.15 16.80
CA LEU A 75 25.22 -12.88 17.31
C LEU A 75 26.01 -12.44 18.54
N THR A 76 26.58 -11.23 18.45
CA THR A 76 27.28 -10.56 19.54
C THR A 76 26.56 -9.25 19.87
N LEU A 77 26.21 -9.03 21.14
CA LEU A 77 25.74 -7.75 21.66
C LEU A 77 26.75 -7.20 22.65
N MET A 78 27.07 -5.92 22.52
CA MET A 78 27.94 -5.18 23.44
C MET A 78 27.21 -3.94 23.94
N ALA A 79 27.43 -3.61 25.20
CA ALA A 79 26.97 -2.36 25.80
C ALA A 79 28.17 -1.49 26.15
N ASP A 80 28.07 -0.19 25.88
CA ASP A 80 29.01 0.79 26.40
C ASP A 80 28.44 1.35 27.70
N LEU A 81 29.21 1.20 28.78
CA LEU A 81 28.86 1.72 30.09
C LEU A 81 29.80 2.88 30.44
N ILE A 82 29.28 3.87 31.16
CA ILE A 82 30.01 5.06 31.58
C ILE A 82 29.96 5.17 33.10
N ASP A 83 31.11 5.42 33.73
CA ASP A 83 31.20 5.62 35.18
C ASP A 83 31.01 7.10 35.56
N SER A 84 31.10 7.42 36.86
CA SER A 84 31.03 8.79 37.37
C SER A 84 32.15 9.69 36.86
N ASN A 85 33.29 9.11 36.47
CA ASN A 85 34.47 9.82 35.96
C ASN A 85 34.44 9.99 34.43
N LYS A 86 33.33 9.59 33.77
CA LYS A 86 33.16 9.57 32.32
C LYS A 86 34.08 8.61 31.57
N ASN A 87 34.60 7.59 32.26
CA ASN A 87 35.32 6.51 31.60
C ASN A 87 34.32 5.58 30.92
N HIS A 88 34.62 5.21 29.68
CA HIS A 88 33.86 4.26 28.89
C HIS A 88 34.44 2.86 29.07
N PHE A 89 33.57 1.89 29.33
CA PHE A 89 33.95 0.48 29.41
C PHE A 89 32.95 -0.37 28.63
N PRO A 90 33.38 -0.98 27.51
CA PRO A 90 32.54 -1.89 26.77
C PRO A 90 32.38 -3.20 27.53
N VAL A 91 31.16 -3.71 27.58
CA VAL A 91 30.79 -4.96 28.24
C VAL A 91 30.10 -5.87 27.23
N LEU A 92 30.53 -7.14 27.20
CA LEU A 92 29.86 -8.18 26.44
C LEU A 92 28.52 -8.52 27.10
N VAL A 93 27.43 -8.30 26.37
CA VAL A 93 26.07 -8.54 26.85
C VAL A 93 25.60 -9.93 26.45
N TYR A 94 25.85 -10.30 25.20
CA TYR A 94 25.42 -11.56 24.63
C TYR A 94 26.43 -12.01 23.58
N ASN A 95 26.76 -13.29 23.54
CA ASN A 95 27.57 -13.91 22.50
C ASN A 95 27.14 -15.36 22.33
N SER A 96 26.39 -15.65 21.28
CA SER A 96 25.94 -17.01 20.98
C SER A 96 25.46 -17.10 19.54
N THR A 97 25.35 -18.33 19.04
CA THR A 97 24.88 -18.60 17.71
C THR A 97 23.35 -18.64 17.70
N VAL A 98 22.74 -18.04 16.69
CA VAL A 98 21.28 -17.92 16.55
C VAL A 98 20.87 -18.30 15.14
N ASN A 99 19.68 -18.89 15.03
CA ASN A 99 19.08 -19.22 13.74
C ASN A 99 18.21 -18.07 13.25
N PHE A 100 18.49 -17.60 12.04
CA PHE A 100 17.55 -16.82 11.26
C PHE A 100 16.55 -17.75 10.59
N THR A 101 15.28 -17.41 10.66
CA THR A 101 14.19 -18.12 10.00
C THR A 101 13.40 -17.14 9.15
N GLU A 102 12.85 -17.61 8.05
CA GLU A 102 11.95 -16.78 7.23
C GLU A 102 10.62 -16.55 7.96
N PRO A 103 9.98 -15.38 7.76
CA PRO A 103 8.66 -15.10 8.30
C PRO A 103 7.63 -16.04 7.68
N VAL A 104 6.60 -16.37 8.45
CA VAL A 104 5.47 -17.15 7.91
C VAL A 104 4.75 -16.26 6.90
N GLN A 105 4.80 -16.63 5.64
CA GLN A 105 4.14 -15.88 4.58
C GLN A 105 2.63 -15.84 4.86
N SER A 106 2.04 -14.64 4.87
CA SER A 106 0.58 -14.51 4.94
C SER A 106 -0.01 -15.13 3.68
N TRP A 107 -0.88 -16.11 3.84
CA TRP A 107 -1.58 -16.76 2.73
C TRP A 107 -2.83 -15.98 2.27
N ILE A 108 -3.29 -15.01 3.07
CA ILE A 108 -4.38 -14.08 2.72
C ILE A 108 -3.78 -12.71 2.44
N ASP A 109 -3.63 -12.40 1.16
CA ASP A 109 -3.28 -11.06 0.67
C ASP A 109 -4.49 -10.48 -0.08
N LEU A 110 -5.17 -9.50 0.53
CA LEU A 110 -6.37 -8.88 -0.05
C LEU A 110 -6.05 -8.18 -1.39
N GLN A 111 -4.84 -7.65 -1.56
CA GLN A 111 -4.42 -7.03 -2.81
C GLN A 111 -4.31 -8.08 -3.93
N LEU A 112 -3.70 -9.23 -3.62
CA LEU A 112 -3.60 -10.35 -4.57
C LEU A 112 -4.97 -10.95 -4.90
N ILE A 113 -5.83 -11.13 -3.89
CA ILE A 113 -7.20 -11.61 -4.08
C ILE A 113 -7.99 -10.63 -4.95
N PHE A 114 -7.89 -9.33 -4.68
CA PHE A 114 -8.54 -8.30 -5.48
C PHE A 114 -8.08 -8.34 -6.94
N LEU A 115 -6.77 -8.51 -7.18
CA LEU A 115 -6.23 -8.67 -8.53
C LEU A 115 -6.85 -9.86 -9.26
N TYR A 116 -6.97 -11.02 -8.60
CA TYR A 116 -7.61 -12.19 -9.21
C TYR A 116 -9.11 -11.99 -9.48
N VAL A 117 -9.84 -11.36 -8.56
CA VAL A 117 -11.26 -11.02 -8.77
C VAL A 117 -11.42 -10.05 -9.94
N LEU A 118 -10.55 -9.05 -10.05
CA LEU A 118 -10.55 -8.09 -11.16
C LEU A 118 -10.29 -8.79 -12.50
N ILE A 119 -9.26 -9.64 -12.56
CA ILE A 119 -8.92 -10.41 -13.77
C ILE A 119 -10.09 -11.33 -14.14
N ALA A 120 -10.70 -12.03 -13.18
CA ALA A 120 -11.87 -12.86 -13.41
C ALA A 120 -13.07 -12.05 -13.93
N GLY A 121 -13.29 -10.84 -13.40
CA GLY A 121 -14.32 -9.91 -13.86
C GLY A 121 -14.09 -9.45 -15.31
N ILE A 122 -12.84 -9.16 -15.69
CA ILE A 122 -12.48 -8.81 -17.07
C ILE A 122 -12.78 -9.99 -18.02
N PHE A 123 -12.37 -11.21 -17.66
CA PHE A 123 -12.67 -12.40 -18.46
C PHE A 123 -14.19 -12.64 -18.58
N ALA A 124 -14.94 -12.45 -17.50
CA ALA A 124 -16.39 -12.56 -17.53
C ALA A 124 -17.03 -11.51 -18.45
N ALA A 125 -16.56 -10.25 -18.39
CA ALA A 125 -17.04 -9.18 -19.26
C ALA A 125 -16.74 -9.46 -20.74
N ILE A 126 -15.53 -9.94 -21.06
CA ILE A 126 -15.15 -10.34 -22.42
C ILE A 126 -16.04 -11.50 -22.90
N GLY A 127 -16.25 -12.52 -22.06
CA GLY A 127 -17.10 -13.66 -22.39
C GLY A 127 -18.55 -13.25 -22.66
N MET A 128 -19.11 -12.36 -21.83
CA MET A 128 -20.45 -11.79 -22.06
C MET A 128 -20.51 -10.96 -23.34
N PHE A 129 -19.50 -10.15 -23.62
CA PHE A 129 -19.42 -9.37 -24.85
C PHE A 129 -19.40 -10.27 -26.10
N ILE A 130 -18.60 -11.34 -26.10
CA ILE A 130 -18.58 -12.32 -27.20
C ILE A 130 -19.94 -13.01 -27.35
N LYS A 131 -20.57 -13.41 -26.24
CA LYS A 131 -21.91 -14.03 -26.25
C LYS A 131 -22.95 -13.11 -26.88
N ASP A 132 -22.96 -11.83 -26.50
CA ASP A 132 -23.92 -10.85 -27.02
C ASP A 132 -23.62 -10.47 -28.48
N ALA A 133 -22.34 -10.42 -28.87
CA ALA A 133 -21.93 -10.16 -30.26
C ALA A 133 -22.29 -11.31 -31.22
N MET A 134 -22.36 -12.56 -30.73
CA MET A 134 -22.79 -13.72 -31.54
C MET A 134 -24.30 -13.97 -31.49
N ALA A 135 -25.05 -13.21 -30.69
CA ALA A 135 -26.51 -13.34 -30.66
C ALA A 135 -27.11 -12.85 -31.99
N PRO A 136 -27.94 -13.65 -32.68
CA PRO A 136 -28.52 -13.24 -33.95
C PRO A 136 -29.41 -12.02 -33.74
N GLU A 137 -29.25 -11.00 -34.60
CA GLU A 137 -30.07 -9.79 -34.55
C GLU A 137 -31.55 -10.16 -34.66
N THR A 138 -32.28 -10.14 -33.54
CA THR A 138 -33.74 -10.19 -33.58
C THR A 138 -34.21 -8.90 -34.22
N LYS A 139 -34.51 -8.96 -35.53
CA LYS A 139 -35.06 -7.87 -36.32
C LYS A 139 -36.26 -7.28 -35.56
N LYS A 140 -36.07 -6.10 -34.97
CA LYS A 140 -37.17 -5.33 -34.37
C LYS A 140 -38.17 -5.04 -35.48
N THR A 141 -39.36 -5.62 -35.37
CA THR A 141 -40.46 -5.42 -36.31
C THR A 141 -40.86 -3.94 -36.23
N VAL A 142 -40.53 -3.18 -37.27
CA VAL A 142 -40.95 -1.79 -37.40
C VAL A 142 -42.48 -1.79 -37.49
N LYS A 143 -43.16 -1.34 -36.43
CA LYS A 143 -44.60 -1.07 -36.47
C LYS A 143 -44.83 0.06 -37.47
N LYS A 144 -45.52 -0.24 -38.58
CA LYS A 144 -45.99 0.77 -39.53
C LYS A 144 -46.95 1.72 -38.82
N THR A 145 -46.64 3.02 -38.83
CA THR A 145 -47.56 4.08 -38.42
C THR A 145 -48.76 4.13 -39.38
N PRO A 146 -49.99 4.37 -38.90
CA PRO A 146 -51.15 4.55 -39.77
C PRO A 146 -51.03 5.88 -40.55
N SER A 147 -51.46 5.87 -41.81
CA SER A 147 -51.50 7.08 -42.64
C SER A 147 -52.65 7.98 -42.20
N MET A 148 -52.35 9.11 -41.56
CA MET A 148 -53.33 10.18 -41.29
C MET A 148 -53.67 10.95 -42.56
N THR A 149 -54.94 11.35 -42.71
CA THR A 149 -55.45 12.12 -43.85
C THR A 149 -54.97 13.59 -43.81
N PRO A 150 -54.97 14.31 -44.96
CA PRO A 150 -54.48 15.69 -45.05
C PRO A 150 -55.15 16.66 -44.07
N GLU A 151 -56.43 16.45 -43.74
CA GLU A 151 -57.20 17.31 -42.82
C GLU A 151 -56.71 17.22 -41.38
N GLU A 152 -56.31 16.03 -40.91
CA GLU A 152 -55.73 15.86 -39.58
C GLU A 152 -54.33 16.49 -39.47
N ARG A 153 -53.60 16.56 -40.60
CA ARG A 153 -52.30 17.25 -40.69
C ARG A 153 -52.45 18.76 -40.63
N GLU A 154 -53.47 19.33 -41.27
CA GLU A 154 -53.74 20.77 -41.22
C GLU A 154 -54.19 21.21 -39.82
N ALA A 155 -55.08 20.46 -39.17
CA ALA A 155 -55.49 20.74 -37.79
C ALA A 155 -54.33 20.61 -36.79
N ALA A 156 -53.39 19.68 -37.03
CA ALA A 156 -52.16 19.57 -36.23
C ALA A 156 -51.17 20.72 -36.50
N LEU A 157 -51.07 21.20 -37.75
CA LEU A 157 -50.23 22.34 -38.11
C LEU A 157 -50.77 23.66 -37.55
N GLU A 158 -52.08 23.84 -37.53
CA GLU A 158 -52.72 25.04 -36.99
C GLU A 158 -52.52 25.11 -35.46
N LYS A 159 -52.63 23.97 -34.76
CA LYS A 159 -52.23 23.87 -33.34
C LYS A 159 -50.74 24.12 -33.10
N MET A 160 -49.87 23.78 -34.05
CA MET A 160 -48.43 24.08 -33.95
C MET A 160 -48.09 25.55 -34.21
N LYS A 161 -48.87 26.27 -35.02
CA LYS A 161 -48.66 27.71 -35.29
C LYS A 161 -49.07 28.62 -34.13
N VAL A 162 -49.91 28.13 -33.21
CA VAL A 162 -50.30 28.85 -31.98
C VAL A 162 -49.26 28.68 -30.86
N LEU A 163 -48.18 27.91 -31.10
CA LEU A 163 -47.08 27.76 -30.13
C LEU A 163 -46.05 28.91 -30.30
N ASP A 164 -46.34 30.01 -29.61
CA ASP A 164 -45.47 31.12 -29.19
C ASP A 164 -44.13 31.30 -29.94
N GLU A 165 -44.08 32.27 -30.87
CA GLU A 165 -42.83 32.74 -31.50
C GLU A 165 -42.07 33.79 -30.66
N ASP A 166 -42.53 34.07 -29.43
CA ASP A 166 -41.99 35.10 -28.53
C ASP A 166 -40.62 34.74 -27.92
N TRP A 167 -40.16 33.49 -28.07
CA TRP A 167 -38.87 33.04 -27.56
C TRP A 167 -37.71 33.22 -28.55
N ILE A 168 -37.95 33.61 -29.81
CA ILE A 168 -36.92 33.68 -30.85
C ILE A 168 -36.23 35.06 -30.81
N PRO A 169 -34.95 35.15 -30.43
CA PRO A 169 -34.23 36.42 -30.37
C PRO A 169 -34.17 37.08 -31.76
N GLU A 170 -34.38 38.40 -31.83
CA GLU A 170 -34.52 39.16 -33.09
C GLU A 170 -33.38 38.93 -34.09
N HIS A 171 -32.17 38.68 -33.60
CA HIS A 171 -30.98 38.47 -34.42
C HIS A 171 -30.93 37.13 -35.16
N HIS A 172 -31.90 36.24 -34.97
CA HIS A 172 -32.02 34.97 -35.70
C HIS A 172 -33.12 34.96 -36.78
N LYS A 173 -33.86 36.06 -36.98
CA LYS A 173 -34.85 36.18 -38.07
C LYS A 173 -34.14 36.47 -39.40
N LYS A 174 -33.65 35.42 -40.07
CA LYS A 174 -33.09 35.55 -41.44
C LYS A 174 -34.22 35.73 -42.45
N SER A 175 -34.31 36.91 -43.06
CA SER A 175 -35.21 37.12 -44.20
C SER A 175 -34.74 36.27 -45.39
N PRO A 176 -35.60 35.46 -46.01
CA PRO A 176 -35.20 34.65 -47.14
C PRO A 176 -34.96 35.54 -48.37
N ARG A 177 -33.71 35.55 -48.86
CA ARG A 177 -33.32 36.23 -50.10
C ARG A 177 -33.87 35.43 -51.28
N VAL A 178 -34.94 35.92 -51.90
CA VAL A 178 -35.53 35.32 -53.10
C VAL A 178 -34.60 35.49 -54.29
N VAL A 179 -34.00 34.40 -54.77
CA VAL A 179 -33.27 34.36 -56.06
C VAL A 179 -34.25 33.87 -57.13
N LYS A 180 -34.74 34.80 -57.98
CA LYS A 180 -35.51 34.46 -59.18
C LYS A 180 -34.58 33.88 -60.25
N ARG A 181 -34.74 32.61 -60.61
CA ARG A 181 -34.26 32.08 -61.90
C ARG A 181 -35.28 32.42 -62.99
N ARG A 182 -34.87 33.13 -64.04
CA ARG A 182 -35.64 33.27 -65.29
C ARG A 182 -35.29 32.09 -66.22
N SER A 183 -36.32 31.59 -66.90
CA SER A 183 -36.22 30.64 -68.02
C SER A 183 -35.59 31.29 -69.25
#